data_AF-A0A526QEY2-F1
#
_entry.id   AF-A0A526QEY2-F1
#
_cell.length_a   1.000
_cell.length_b   1.000
_cell.length_c   1.000
_cell.angle_alpha   90.00
_cell.angle_beta   90.00
_cell.angle_gamma   90.00
#
_symmetry.space_group_name_H-M   'P 1'
#
loop_
_entity.id
_entity.type
_entity.pdbx_description
1 polymer ?
#
loop_
_entity_poly.entity_id
_entity_poly.type
_entity_poly.pdbx_seq_one_letter_code
_entity_poly.pdbx_strand_id
1 'polypeptide(L)'
;MTRQARKTIRQAAIAIPLLALGFYFIPILTTIWIVCGLIDVLRNKNKDLSLFRGYFLGNGLFTWLLSPFNLLVDLLCFRNPGVWKLEQFPADYQREVNEVL
;
A
#
# COMPACT_ATOMS: atom_id res chain seq x y z
N MET A 1 13.03 27.07 -10.90
CA MET A 1 12.44 25.85 -10.28
C MET A 1 12.05 24.86 -11.35
N THR A 2 12.52 23.61 -11.24
CA THR A 2 12.10 22.52 -12.14
C THR A 2 10.62 22.17 -11.92
N ARG A 3 9.94 21.65 -12.95
CA ARG A 3 8.52 21.25 -12.88
C ARG A 3 8.27 20.23 -11.76
N GLN A 4 9.24 19.35 -11.54
CA GLN A 4 9.23 18.36 -10.46
C GLN A 4 9.24 18.99 -9.07
N ALA A 5 10.12 19.99 -8.85
CA ALA A 5 10.20 20.69 -7.56
C ALA A 5 8.89 21.40 -7.21
N ARG A 6 8.23 22.06 -8.18
CA ARG A 6 6.92 22.70 -7.97
C ARG A 6 5.85 21.70 -7.55
N LYS A 7 5.83 20.51 -8.16
CA LYS A 7 4.88 19.44 -7.81
C LYS A 7 5.08 18.95 -6.38
N THR A 8 6.32 18.69 -5.99
CA THR A 8 6.67 18.25 -4.62
C THR A 8 6.30 19.30 -3.59
N ILE A 9 6.60 20.57 -3.84
CA ILE A 9 6.28 21.67 -2.91
C ILE A 9 4.78 21.81 -2.73
N ARG A 10 3.99 21.72 -3.81
CA ARG A 10 2.52 21.75 -3.72
C ARG A 10 1.99 20.57 -2.89
N GLN A 11 2.53 19.37 -3.08
CA GLN A 11 2.12 18.20 -2.31
C GLN A 11 2.47 18.36 -0.82
N ALA A 12 3.67 18.83 -0.50
CA ALA A 12 4.09 19.10 0.88
C ALA A 12 3.25 20.20 1.53
N ALA A 13 2.93 21.27 0.80
CA ALA A 13 2.11 22.38 1.29
C ALA A 13 0.66 21.96 1.63
N ILE A 14 0.17 20.86 1.07
CA ILE A 14 -1.14 20.29 1.41
C ILE A 14 -1.01 19.24 2.52
N ALA A 15 -0.04 18.33 2.40
CA ALA A 15 0.14 17.22 3.34
C ALA A 15 0.51 17.70 4.75
N ILE A 16 1.39 18.70 4.87
CA ILE A 16 1.88 19.19 6.17
C ILE A 16 0.74 19.80 7.00
N PRO A 17 -0.06 20.77 6.49
CA PRO A 17 -1.19 21.30 7.25
C PRO A 17 -2.24 20.25 7.58
N LEU A 18 -2.52 19.33 6.66
CA LEU A 18 -3.52 18.30 6.86
C LEU A 18 -3.11 17.32 7.97
N LEU A 19 -1.83 16.91 7.99
CA LEU A 19 -1.27 16.14 9.10
C LEU A 19 -1.26 16.94 10.41
N ALA A 20 -0.88 18.22 10.38
CA ALA A 20 -0.89 19.06 11.58
C ALA A 20 -2.29 19.21 12.18
N LEU A 21 -3.31 19.41 11.34
CA LEU A 21 -4.72 19.42 11.77
C LEU A 21 -5.16 18.06 12.31
N GLY A 22 -4.77 16.96 11.65
CA GLY A 22 -5.04 15.60 12.12
C GLY A 22 -4.47 15.35 13.51
N PHE A 23 -3.20 15.71 13.73
CA PHE A 23 -2.55 15.59 15.05
C PHE A 23 -3.17 16.51 16.10
N TYR A 24 -3.66 17.69 15.71
CA TYR A 24 -4.31 18.61 16.64
C TYR A 24 -5.69 18.11 17.11
N PHE A 25 -6.54 17.67 16.18
CA PHE A 25 -7.93 17.29 16.51
C PHE A 25 -8.08 15.81 16.90
N ILE A 26 -7.37 14.91 16.23
CA ILE A 26 -7.52 13.46 16.37
C ILE A 26 -6.15 12.76 16.38
N PRO A 27 -5.28 13.04 17.37
CA PRO A 27 -3.90 12.55 17.39
C PRO A 27 -3.80 11.03 17.34
N ILE A 28 -4.63 10.32 18.12
CA ILE A 28 -4.59 8.87 18.20
C ILE A 28 -4.94 8.23 16.86
N LEU A 29 -6.06 8.64 16.24
CA LEU A 29 -6.48 8.13 14.93
C LEU A 29 -5.45 8.47 13.84
N THR A 30 -4.88 9.67 13.88
CA THR A 30 -3.85 10.09 12.92
C THR A 30 -2.60 9.21 13.04
N THR A 31 -2.13 8.94 14.26
CA THR A 31 -1.00 8.02 14.48
C THR A 31 -1.32 6.62 13.99
N ILE A 32 -2.51 6.09 14.27
CA ILE A 32 -2.93 4.76 13.79
C ILE A 32 -2.87 4.71 12.25
N TRP A 33 -3.43 5.71 11.55
CA TRP A 33 -3.41 5.75 10.09
C TRP A 33 -2.00 5.86 9.51
N ILE A 34 -1.12 6.65 10.13
CA ILE A 34 0.28 6.73 9.72
C ILE A 34 0.95 5.37 9.88
N VAL A 35 0.78 4.70 11.02
CA VAL A 35 1.36 3.38 11.29
C VAL A 35 0.82 2.34 10.32
N CYS A 36 -0.50 2.30 10.05
CA CYS A 36 -1.08 1.42 9.04
C CYS A 36 -0.47 1.67 7.66
N GLY A 37 -0.34 2.94 7.25
CA GLY A 37 0.30 3.30 5.99
C GLY A 37 1.74 2.83 5.89
N LEU A 38 2.50 2.95 6.98
CA LEU A 38 3.89 2.49 7.04
C LEU A 38 3.97 0.97 6.94
N ILE A 39 3.15 0.22 7.70
CA ILE A 39 3.12 -1.25 7.62
C ILE A 39 2.72 -1.71 6.21
N ASP A 40 1.73 -1.05 5.60
CA ASP A 40 1.27 -1.33 4.24
C ASP A 40 2.40 -1.11 3.20
N VAL A 41 3.20 -0.06 3.34
CA VAL A 41 4.40 0.11 2.51
C VAL A 41 5.45 -0.97 2.81
N LEU A 42 5.71 -1.27 4.08
CA LEU A 42 6.77 -2.19 4.50
C LEU A 42 6.51 -3.66 4.12
N ARG A 43 5.23 -4.07 3.97
CA ARG A 43 4.89 -5.43 3.52
C ARG A 43 5.34 -5.73 2.09
N ASN A 44 5.59 -4.70 1.29
CA ASN A 44 6.08 -4.86 -0.08
C ASN A 44 7.56 -5.29 -0.09
N LYS A 45 7.90 -6.26 -0.95
CA LYS A 45 9.29 -6.77 -1.08
C LYS A 45 10.26 -5.68 -1.55
N ASN A 46 9.85 -4.87 -2.52
CA ASN A 46 10.64 -3.76 -3.07
C ASN A 46 10.25 -2.42 -2.43
N LYS A 47 11.04 -1.96 -1.48
CA LYS A 47 10.79 -0.74 -0.69
C LYS A 47 11.48 0.47 -1.32
N ASP A 48 11.06 0.82 -2.53
CA ASP A 48 11.62 1.97 -3.23
C ASP A 48 10.98 3.30 -2.84
N LEU A 49 11.75 4.38 -2.97
CA LEU A 49 11.28 5.75 -2.74
C LEU A 49 10.08 6.11 -3.64
N SER A 50 9.97 5.47 -4.80
CA SER A 50 8.83 5.57 -5.71
C SER A 50 7.54 5.02 -5.10
N LEU A 51 7.62 3.89 -4.38
CA LEU A 51 6.49 3.27 -3.72
C LEU A 51 6.01 4.12 -2.53
N PHE A 52 6.95 4.68 -1.74
CA PHE A 52 6.61 5.61 -0.67
C PHE A 52 5.88 6.86 -1.20
N ARG A 53 6.38 7.42 -2.31
CA ARG A 53 5.69 8.53 -3.00
C ARG A 53 4.32 8.12 -3.53
N GLY A 54 4.18 6.90 -4.03
CA GLY A 54 2.91 6.35 -4.51
C GLY A 54 1.86 6.12 -3.40
N TYR A 55 2.27 6.00 -2.14
CA TYR A 55 1.36 5.86 -0.99
C TYR A 55 1.08 7.21 -0.31
N PHE A 56 2.11 8.00 -0.02
CA PHE A 56 1.95 9.21 0.81
C PHE A 56 1.82 10.52 0.03
N LEU A 57 2.09 10.53 -1.28
CA LEU A 57 2.15 11.76 -2.08
C LEU A 57 1.28 11.69 -3.35
N GLY A 58 0.67 12.81 -3.71
CA GLY A 58 -0.11 12.93 -4.94
C GLY A 58 -1.39 12.09 -4.93
N ASN A 59 -1.57 11.23 -5.94
CA ASN A 59 -2.78 10.41 -6.09
C ASN A 59 -2.82 9.22 -5.11
N GLY A 60 -1.73 8.98 -4.38
CA GLY A 60 -1.59 7.91 -3.40
C GLY A 60 -2.37 8.07 -2.11
N LEU A 61 -2.88 9.27 -1.83
CA LEU A 61 -3.54 9.59 -0.56
C LEU A 61 -4.71 8.65 -0.25
N PHE A 62 -5.48 8.25 -1.27
CA PHE A 62 -6.57 7.28 -1.11
C PHE A 62 -6.04 5.89 -0.74
N THR A 63 -4.92 5.47 -1.33
CA THR A 63 -4.25 4.22 -0.99
C THR A 63 -3.79 4.23 0.47
N TRP A 64 -3.25 5.35 0.95
CA TRP A 64 -2.92 5.52 2.37
C TRP A 64 -4.15 5.51 3.28
N LEU A 65 -5.22 6.21 2.90
CA LEU A 65 -6.48 6.24 3.66
C LEU A 65 -7.08 4.82 3.82
N LEU A 66 -6.93 3.98 2.79
CA LEU A 66 -7.38 2.58 2.79
C LEU A 66 -6.40 1.60 3.45
N SER A 67 -5.21 2.04 3.87
CA SER A 67 -4.22 1.14 4.46
C SER A 67 -4.71 0.31 5.66
N PRO A 68 -5.55 0.82 6.59
CA PRO A 68 -6.07 -0.02 7.66
C PRO A 68 -7.00 -1.12 7.14
N PHE A 69 -7.79 -0.82 6.11
CA PHE A 69 -8.64 -1.81 5.45
C PHE A 69 -7.79 -2.85 4.72
N ASN A 70 -6.74 -2.44 4.01
CA ASN A 70 -5.81 -3.35 3.34
C ASN A 70 -5.17 -4.33 4.34
N LEU A 71 -4.70 -3.83 5.49
CA LEU A 71 -4.10 -4.67 6.52
C LEU A 71 -5.13 -5.55 7.22
N LEU A 72 -6.37 -5.10 7.38
CA LEU A 72 -7.45 -5.93 7.91
C LEU A 72 -7.77 -7.09 6.96
N VAL A 73 -7.82 -6.83 5.65
CA VAL A 73 -7.97 -7.89 4.65
C VAL A 73 -6.81 -8.88 4.71
N ASP A 74 -5.57 -8.43 4.87
CA ASP A 74 -4.41 -9.31 5.05
C ASP A 74 -4.54 -10.23 6.28
N LEU A 75 -5.16 -9.75 7.36
CA LEU A 75 -5.40 -10.56 8.57
C LEU A 75 -6.51 -11.59 8.37
N LEU A 76 -7.52 -11.28 7.57
CA LEU A 76 -8.67 -12.16 7.32
C LEU A 76 -8.41 -13.18 6.21
N CYS A 77 -7.58 -12.84 5.22
CA CYS A 77 -7.30 -13.71 4.08
C CYS A 77 -6.23 -14.75 4.40
N PHE A 78 -6.38 -15.93 3.80
CA PHE A 78 -5.30 -16.94 3.80
C PHE A 78 -4.06 -16.36 3.14
N ARG A 79 -2.89 -16.69 3.70
CA ARG A 79 -1.60 -16.24 3.19
C ARG A 79 -1.44 -16.64 1.73
N ASN A 80 -1.46 -15.66 0.82
CA ASN A 80 -1.21 -15.89 -0.60
C ASN A 80 0.30 -15.99 -0.85
N PRO A 81 0.83 -17.16 -1.27
CA PRO A 81 2.26 -17.34 -1.53
C PRO A 81 2.78 -16.48 -2.70
N GLY A 82 1.88 -15.93 -3.54
CA GLY A 82 2.22 -15.06 -4.67
C GLY A 82 2.83 -15.78 -5.87
N VAL A 83 3.41 -16.97 -5.64
CA VAL A 83 3.84 -17.93 -6.66
C VAL A 83 3.28 -19.29 -6.27
N TRP A 84 2.43 -19.84 -7.13
CA TRP A 84 1.85 -21.17 -6.93
C TRP A 84 2.62 -22.18 -7.78
N LYS A 85 2.96 -23.33 -7.18
CA LYS A 85 3.46 -24.48 -7.92
C LYS A 85 2.28 -25.25 -8.50
N LEU A 86 2.49 -25.96 -9.61
CA LEU A 86 1.43 -26.71 -10.26
C LEU A 86 0.83 -27.74 -9.32
N GLU A 87 1.68 -28.40 -8.52
CA GLU A 87 1.28 -29.40 -7.52
C GLU A 87 0.29 -28.88 -6.45
N GLN A 88 0.17 -27.56 -6.28
CA GLN A 88 -0.70 -26.94 -5.27
C GLN A 88 -2.14 -26.73 -5.77
N PHE A 89 -2.40 -26.96 -7.06
CA PHE A 89 -3.73 -26.85 -7.64
C PHE A 89 -4.51 -28.18 -7.55
N PRO A 90 -5.85 -28.19 -7.65
CA PRO A 90 -6.61 -29.44 -7.76
C PRO A 90 -6.20 -30.24 -8.99
N ALA A 91 -6.31 -31.57 -8.91
CA ALA A 91 -5.80 -32.50 -9.93
C ALA A 91 -6.34 -32.21 -11.34
N ASP A 92 -7.59 -31.76 -11.47
CA ASP A 92 -8.18 -31.41 -12.77
C ASP A 92 -7.45 -30.25 -13.47
N TYR A 93 -7.08 -29.21 -12.72
CA TYR A 93 -6.31 -28.08 -13.25
C TYR A 93 -4.87 -28.47 -13.59
N GLN A 94 -4.27 -29.38 -12.80
CA GLN A 94 -2.93 -29.90 -13.10
C GLN A 94 -2.93 -30.70 -14.41
N ARG A 95 -3.95 -31.54 -14.62
CA ARG A 95 -4.10 -32.34 -15.84
C ARG A 95 -4.22 -31.44 -17.08
N GLU A 96 -5.08 -30.42 -17.01
CA GLU A 96 -5.26 -29.47 -18.12
C GLU A 96 -3.93 -28.81 -18.54
N VAL A 97 -3.15 -28.32 -17.57
CA VAL A 97 -1.87 -27.67 -17.88
C VAL A 97 -0.85 -28.66 -18.48
N ASN A 98 -0.81 -29.90 -18.00
CA ASN A 98 0.14 -30.93 -18.48
C ASN A 98 -0.25 -31.56 -19.82
N GLU A 99 -1.52 -31.50 -20.22
CA GLU A 99 -1.99 -32.04 -21.51
C GLU A 99 -1.91 -31.00 -22.64
N VAL A 100 -1.87 -29.70 -22.32
CA VAL A 100 -1.88 -28.60 -23.30
C VAL A 100 -0.48 -28.08 -23.64
N LEU A 101 0.51 -28.26 -22.75
CA LEU A 101 1.93 -27.87 -22.95
C LEU A 101 2.81 -29.07 -23.28
#